data_AF-A0A9R0IW86-F1
#
_entry.id   AF-A0A9R0IW86-F1
#
_cell.length_a   1.000
_cell.length_b   1.000
_cell.length_c   1.000
_cell.angle_alpha   90.00
_cell.angle_beta   90.00
_cell.angle_gamma   90.00
#
_symmetry.space_group_name_H-M   'P 1'
#
loop_
_entity.id
_entity.type
_entity.pdbx_description
1 polymer ?
#
loop_
_entity_poly.entity_id
_entity_poly.type
_entity_poly.pdbx_seq_one_letter_code
_entity_poly.pdbx_strand_id
1 'polypeptide(L)'
;MDEDERREWRKQIWDVIDKYPDVEEELDPEEKRKKMERLLAEYPLVVEEEDPDWPEDADGRGFGLDQFFNKISIKNVKKDDDDDDDYDSDKEIVWQDDDYIRPIKDITSAEWEETVFKDISPLIILVHNRYKRPKENEQCRDELERAVNIIWNCRLPSPRCVAIDAVVDCDLVSALKVTIFPELIFTKAGKIFYREKATRPADELSKMMAFFYYGAAKPPFFKDIENIDETIPSSTVS
;
A
#
# COMPACT_ATOMS: atom_id res chain seq x y z
N MET A 1 -23.03 -14.86 -33.76
CA MET A 1 -23.87 -13.86 -33.09
C MET A 1 -24.98 -13.53 -34.05
N ASP A 2 -26.16 -14.05 -33.75
CA ASP A 2 -27.34 -13.93 -34.60
C ASP A 2 -27.94 -12.52 -34.46
N GLU A 3 -28.53 -11.99 -35.54
CA GLU A 3 -29.14 -10.64 -35.55
C GLU A 3 -30.27 -10.49 -34.53
N ASP A 4 -30.88 -11.62 -34.14
CA ASP A 4 -31.95 -11.69 -33.15
C ASP A 4 -31.43 -11.49 -31.73
N GLU A 5 -30.30 -12.10 -31.36
CA GLU A 5 -29.63 -11.89 -30.07
C GLU A 5 -29.24 -10.41 -29.91
N ARG A 6 -28.79 -9.78 -31.01
CA ARG A 6 -28.42 -8.36 -31.03
C ARG A 6 -29.64 -7.44 -30.85
N ARG A 7 -30.81 -7.83 -31.34
CA ARG A 7 -32.07 -7.10 -31.13
C ARG A 7 -32.58 -7.26 -29.71
N GLU A 8 -32.44 -8.45 -29.12
CA GLU A 8 -32.82 -8.73 -27.74
C GLU A 8 -31.92 -7.98 -26.74
N TRP A 9 -30.61 -7.94 -26.99
CA TRP A 9 -29.70 -7.09 -26.21
C TRP A 9 -30.04 -5.61 -26.30
N ARG A 10 -30.36 -5.11 -27.49
CA ARG A 10 -30.82 -3.71 -27.63
C ARG A 10 -32.08 -3.44 -26.82
N LYS A 11 -33.03 -4.38 -26.80
CA LYS A 11 -34.25 -4.25 -25.98
C LYS A 11 -33.94 -4.28 -24.49
N GLN A 12 -33.06 -5.18 -24.03
CA GLN A 12 -32.63 -5.25 -22.63
C GLN A 12 -31.92 -3.98 -22.17
N ILE A 13 -31.07 -3.40 -23.02
CA ILE A 13 -30.38 -2.13 -22.71
C ILE A 13 -31.41 -1.00 -22.52
N TRP A 14 -32.39 -0.88 -23.42
CA TRP A 14 -33.45 0.12 -23.28
C TRP A 14 -34.31 -0.08 -22.03
N ASP A 15 -34.62 -1.33 -21.67
CA ASP A 15 -35.40 -1.66 -20.48
C ASP A 15 -34.64 -1.35 -19.17
N VAL A 16 -33.31 -1.45 -19.18
CA VAL A 16 -32.45 -1.05 -18.06
C VAL A 16 -32.37 0.48 -17.95
N ILE A 17 -32.28 1.19 -19.07
CA ILE A 17 -32.26 2.66 -19.10
C ILE A 17 -33.58 3.23 -18.56
N ASP A 18 -34.72 2.65 -18.93
CA ASP A 18 -36.05 3.12 -18.47
C ASP A 18 -36.31 2.84 -16.98
N LYS A 19 -35.67 1.80 -16.42
CA LYS A 19 -35.78 1.43 -14.99
C LYS A 19 -34.98 2.32 -14.04
N TYR A 20 -33.98 3.04 -14.52
CA TYR A 20 -33.09 3.86 -13.70
C TYR A 20 -33.00 5.31 -14.23
N PRO A 21 -34.07 6.11 -14.09
CA PRO A 21 -34.05 7.53 -14.50
C PRO A 21 -33.19 8.42 -13.60
N ASP A 22 -32.74 7.93 -12.44
CA ASP A 22 -31.84 8.63 -11.50
C ASP A 22 -30.35 8.61 -11.92
N VAL A 23 -30.02 8.07 -13.09
CA VAL A 23 -28.75 8.39 -13.76
C VAL A 23 -28.96 9.72 -14.49
N GLU A 24 -29.01 10.82 -13.73
CA GLU A 24 -28.92 12.19 -14.27
C GLU A 24 -27.52 12.37 -14.91
N GLU A 25 -27.36 11.87 -16.13
CA GLU A 25 -26.48 12.50 -17.10
C GLU A 25 -27.25 13.66 -17.77
N GLU A 26 -27.50 14.73 -17.03
CA GLU A 26 -27.66 16.05 -17.68
C GLU A 26 -26.29 16.72 -17.75
N LEU A 27 -25.45 16.23 -18.65
CA LEU A 27 -24.56 17.12 -19.38
C LEU A 27 -25.19 17.29 -20.75
N ASP A 28 -25.65 18.51 -21.04
CA ASP A 28 -26.19 18.93 -22.33
C ASP A 28 -25.31 18.36 -23.47
N PRO A 29 -25.87 17.74 -24.53
CA PRO A 29 -25.07 17.22 -25.65
C PRO A 29 -24.04 18.23 -26.19
N GLU A 30 -24.30 19.53 -26.08
CA GLU A 30 -23.33 20.58 -26.42
C GLU A 30 -22.16 20.71 -25.43
N GLU A 31 -22.40 20.53 -24.13
CA GLU A 31 -21.34 20.51 -23.11
C GLU A 31 -20.47 19.26 -23.20
N LYS A 32 -21.08 18.10 -23.48
CA LYS A 32 -20.32 16.87 -23.79
C LYS A 32 -19.42 17.06 -25.01
N ARG A 33 -19.94 17.71 -26.07
CA ARG A 33 -19.15 18.03 -27.27
C ARG A 33 -18.02 19.01 -26.97
N LYS A 34 -18.27 20.10 -26.23
CA LYS A 34 -17.23 21.05 -25.81
C LYS A 34 -16.17 20.41 -24.92
N LYS A 35 -16.56 19.51 -24.02
CA LYS A 35 -15.61 18.79 -23.15
C LYS A 35 -14.78 17.79 -23.95
N MET A 36 -15.40 17.09 -24.90
CA MET A 36 -14.69 16.20 -25.84
C MET A 36 -13.70 16.98 -26.71
N GLU A 37 -14.10 18.13 -27.25
CA GLU A 37 -13.25 19.01 -28.06
C GLU A 37 -12.10 19.59 -27.23
N ARG A 38 -12.36 19.97 -25.97
CA ARG A 38 -11.32 20.38 -25.02
C ARG A 38 -10.34 19.24 -24.74
N LEU A 39 -10.82 18.04 -24.45
CA LEU A 39 -9.97 16.88 -24.18
C LEU A 39 -9.15 16.45 -25.40
N LEU A 40 -9.70 16.54 -26.62
CA LEU A 40 -8.97 16.29 -27.86
C LEU A 40 -7.86 17.33 -28.11
N ALA A 41 -8.09 18.59 -27.71
CA ALA A 41 -7.08 19.64 -27.81
C ALA A 41 -6.02 19.57 -26.70
N GLU A 42 -6.42 19.15 -25.50
CA GLU A 42 -5.55 19.04 -24.33
C GLU A 42 -4.70 17.76 -24.34
N TYR A 43 -5.22 16.68 -24.95
CA TYR A 43 -4.55 15.39 -25.13
C TYR A 43 -4.57 14.99 -26.61
N PRO A 44 -3.73 15.61 -27.47
CA PRO A 44 -3.58 15.18 -28.84
C PRO A 44 -3.02 13.75 -28.85
N LEU A 45 -3.90 12.78 -29.13
CA LEU A 45 -3.56 11.36 -29.18
C LEU A 45 -2.51 11.04 -30.25
N VAL A 46 -2.44 11.87 -31.29
CA VAL A 46 -1.57 11.70 -32.45
C VAL A 46 -0.55 12.85 -32.44
N VAL A 47 0.72 12.48 -32.34
CA VAL A 47 1.86 13.37 -32.45
C VAL A 47 2.35 13.29 -33.90
N GLU A 48 2.57 14.45 -34.53
CA GLU A 48 3.04 14.54 -35.93
C GLU A 48 4.58 14.69 -35.97
N GLU A 49 5.21 14.34 -37.10
CA GLU A 49 6.67 14.41 -37.27
C GLU A 49 7.26 15.82 -37.09
N GLU A 50 6.44 16.87 -37.18
CA GLU A 50 6.86 18.27 -36.97
C GLU A 50 6.98 18.64 -35.47
N ASP A 51 6.64 17.75 -34.54
CA ASP A 51 6.74 18.05 -33.11
C ASP A 51 8.20 18.08 -32.61
N PRO A 52 8.61 19.09 -31.82
CA PRO A 52 10.00 19.27 -31.36
C PRO A 52 10.58 18.11 -30.53
N ASP A 53 9.73 17.30 -29.89
CA ASP A 53 10.12 16.14 -29.09
C ASP A 53 10.05 14.82 -29.90
N TRP A 54 9.85 14.89 -31.22
CA TRP A 54 9.83 13.71 -32.09
C TRP A 54 11.24 13.13 -32.29
N PRO A 55 11.44 11.82 -32.10
CA PRO A 55 12.75 11.20 -32.30
C PRO A 55 13.16 11.19 -33.78
N GLU A 56 14.37 11.68 -34.09
CA GLU A 56 14.90 11.80 -35.47
C GLU A 56 15.01 10.46 -36.24
N ASP A 57 14.95 9.31 -35.54
CA ASP A 57 15.11 7.96 -36.11
C ASP A 57 13.79 7.25 -36.46
N ALA A 58 12.63 7.92 -36.35
CA ALA A 58 11.32 7.30 -36.60
C ALA A 58 10.48 8.09 -37.63
N ASP A 59 10.14 7.46 -38.76
CA ASP A 59 9.19 8.01 -39.75
C ASP A 59 7.75 7.55 -39.45
N GLY A 60 6.79 8.47 -39.37
CA GLY A 60 5.35 8.19 -39.28
C GLY A 60 4.55 9.07 -38.31
N ARG A 61 3.32 8.66 -38.01
CA ARG A 61 2.47 9.25 -36.95
C ARG A 61 2.53 8.37 -35.71
N GLY A 62 2.70 8.97 -34.53
CA GLY A 62 2.91 8.25 -33.27
C GLY A 62 1.84 8.56 -32.24
N PHE A 63 1.61 7.62 -31.32
CA PHE A 63 0.79 7.86 -30.14
C PHE A 63 1.68 8.22 -28.95
N GLY A 64 1.43 9.38 -28.33
CA GLY A 64 2.11 9.83 -27.12
C GLY A 64 1.63 9.06 -25.89
N LEU A 65 2.08 7.81 -25.72
CA LEU A 65 1.70 6.96 -24.59
C LEU A 65 2.17 7.52 -23.23
N ASP A 66 3.20 8.38 -23.21
CA ASP A 66 3.74 9.03 -22.01
C ASP A 66 2.68 9.88 -21.25
N GLN A 67 1.66 10.36 -21.95
CA GLN A 67 0.56 11.12 -21.33
C GLN A 67 -0.38 10.23 -20.48
N PHE A 68 -0.38 8.91 -20.72
CA PHE A 68 -1.26 7.96 -20.03
C PHE A 68 -0.61 7.31 -18.83
N PHE A 69 0.72 7.32 -18.76
CA PHE A 69 1.45 6.71 -17.66
C PHE A 69 1.98 7.81 -16.74
N ASN A 70 1.47 7.88 -15.51
CA ASN A 70 2.18 8.61 -14.45
C ASN A 70 3.61 8.09 -14.42
N LYS A 71 4.62 8.97 -14.54
CA LYS A 71 6.06 8.66 -14.63
C LYS A 71 6.42 7.42 -13.81
N ILE A 72 6.42 6.25 -14.45
CA ILE A 72 6.76 4.99 -13.81
C ILE A 72 8.25 5.07 -13.54
N SER A 73 8.63 5.22 -12.27
CA SER A 73 10.04 5.35 -11.92
C SER A 73 10.69 3.97 -11.94
N ILE A 74 11.28 3.60 -13.07
CA ILE A 74 11.98 2.32 -13.20
C ILE A 74 13.23 2.37 -12.32
N LYS A 75 13.19 1.74 -11.14
CA LYS A 75 14.40 1.41 -10.38
C LYS A 75 15.10 0.25 -11.04
N ASN A 76 15.98 0.53 -12.00
CA ASN A 76 16.96 -0.45 -12.46
C ASN A 76 17.91 -0.77 -11.30
N VAL A 77 17.70 -1.91 -10.64
CA VAL A 77 18.74 -2.52 -9.82
C VAL A 77 19.79 -3.05 -10.78
N LYS A 78 20.94 -2.39 -10.88
CA LYS A 78 22.07 -2.91 -11.65
C LYS A 78 22.52 -4.22 -11.01
N LYS A 79 22.50 -5.29 -11.81
CA LYS A 79 23.29 -6.50 -11.56
C LYS A 79 24.74 -6.09 -11.85
N ASP A 80 25.60 -6.10 -10.84
CA ASP A 80 27.04 -6.08 -11.12
C ASP A 80 27.37 -7.41 -11.80
N ASP A 81 27.89 -7.32 -13.03
CA ASP A 81 28.41 -8.45 -13.78
C ASP A 81 29.66 -8.98 -13.06
N ASP A 82 29.52 -10.11 -12.38
CA ASP A 82 30.59 -11.10 -12.25
C ASP A 82 29.96 -12.47 -11.96
N ASP A 83 30.41 -13.46 -12.74
CA ASP A 83 30.06 -14.88 -12.79
C ASP A 83 29.62 -15.52 -11.45
N ASP A 84 28.41 -16.09 -11.42
CA ASP A 84 28.20 -17.52 -11.10
C ASP A 84 26.74 -17.94 -11.37
N ASP A 85 26.60 -18.98 -12.21
CA ASP A 85 25.38 -19.62 -12.68
C ASP A 85 24.66 -20.44 -11.59
N ASP A 86 24.18 -19.84 -10.50
CA ASP A 86 23.22 -20.52 -9.59
C ASP A 86 22.45 -19.56 -8.66
N TYR A 87 21.67 -18.63 -9.23
CA TYR A 87 20.68 -17.88 -8.45
C TYR A 87 19.28 -18.01 -9.04
N ASP A 88 18.54 -18.94 -8.45
CA ASP A 88 17.10 -19.10 -8.47
C ASP A 88 16.41 -17.82 -7.95
N SER A 89 16.45 -16.76 -8.76
CA SER A 89 15.71 -15.54 -8.51
C SER A 89 14.30 -15.69 -9.09
N ASP A 90 13.54 -16.61 -8.52
CA ASP A 90 12.07 -16.72 -8.64
C ASP A 90 11.33 -15.52 -8.03
N LYS A 91 12.00 -14.37 -7.84
CA LYS A 91 11.34 -13.09 -7.58
C LYS A 91 10.97 -12.49 -8.92
N GLU A 92 9.81 -12.93 -9.42
CA GLU A 92 9.07 -12.24 -10.48
C GLU A 92 9.07 -10.73 -10.17
N ILE A 93 9.46 -9.93 -11.16
CA ILE A 93 9.42 -8.47 -11.05
C ILE A 93 7.94 -8.08 -10.98
N VAL A 94 7.42 -8.01 -9.76
CA VAL A 94 6.03 -7.58 -9.54
C VAL A 94 5.98 -6.08 -9.81
N TRP A 95 5.29 -5.72 -10.89
CA TRP A 95 4.88 -4.34 -11.17
C TRP A 95 4.01 -3.86 -10.01
N GLN A 96 4.60 -3.11 -9.07
CA GLN A 96 3.86 -2.43 -8.02
C GLN A 96 3.83 -0.96 -8.38
N ASP A 97 2.65 -0.44 -8.71
CA ASP A 97 2.44 0.97 -8.96
C ASP A 97 2.99 1.79 -7.78
N ASP A 98 3.74 2.86 -8.08
CA ASP A 98 4.29 3.78 -7.06
C ASP A 98 3.17 4.50 -6.27
N ASP A 99 1.92 4.45 -6.75
CA ASP A 99 0.69 4.91 -6.09
C ASP A 99 0.05 3.86 -5.15
N TYR A 100 0.66 2.67 -5.00
CA TYR A 100 0.21 1.67 -4.04
C TYR A 100 0.48 2.19 -2.62
N ILE A 101 -0.60 2.46 -1.87
CA ILE A 101 -0.55 2.88 -0.47
C ILE A 101 0.35 1.89 0.27
N ARG A 102 1.58 2.30 0.57
CA ARG A 102 2.50 1.47 1.36
C ARG A 102 1.80 1.20 2.70
N PRO A 103 1.48 -0.06 3.03
CA PRO A 103 0.76 -0.36 4.27
C PRO A 103 1.60 -0.01 5.50
N ILE A 104 2.93 0.01 5.33
CA ILE A 104 3.90 0.31 6.38
C ILE A 104 4.60 1.64 6.06
N LYS A 105 4.40 2.65 6.93
CA LYS A 105 5.10 3.94 6.85
C LYS A 105 6.34 3.91 7.75
N ASP A 106 7.50 4.23 7.19
CA ASP A 106 8.71 4.46 7.98
C ASP A 106 8.60 5.82 8.69
N ILE A 107 8.81 5.85 10.01
CA ILE A 107 8.65 7.05 10.85
C ILE A 107 9.97 7.42 11.52
N THR A 108 10.14 8.73 11.72
CA THR A 108 11.23 9.32 12.50
C THR A 108 10.71 9.86 13.83
N SER A 109 11.62 10.11 14.78
CA SER A 109 11.29 10.73 16.08
C SER A 109 10.47 12.03 16.02
N ALA A 110 10.62 12.85 14.98
CA ALA A 110 9.84 14.08 14.83
C ALA A 110 8.34 13.82 14.56
N GLU A 111 8.03 12.74 13.85
CA GLU A 111 6.65 12.37 13.50
C GLU A 111 6.01 11.42 14.53
N TRP A 112 6.80 10.90 15.47
CA TRP A 112 6.34 9.96 16.50
C TRP A 112 5.23 10.54 17.37
N GLU A 113 5.42 11.76 17.87
CA GLU A 113 4.44 12.36 18.78
C GLU A 113 3.10 12.63 18.07
N GLU A 114 3.17 13.08 16.82
CA GLU A 114 1.99 13.30 16.00
C GLU A 114 1.23 11.99 15.74
N THR A 115 1.94 10.95 15.35
CA THR A 115 1.32 9.67 14.96
C THR A 115 0.79 8.86 16.13
N VAL A 116 1.38 8.99 17.32
CA VAL A 116 0.97 8.22 18.50
C VAL A 116 -0.03 8.98 19.38
N PHE A 117 0.13 10.29 19.57
CA PHE A 117 -0.69 11.05 20.52
C PHE A 117 -1.85 11.82 19.86
N LYS A 118 -1.74 12.24 18.59
CA LYS A 118 -2.86 12.90 17.90
C LYS A 118 -3.85 11.88 17.35
N ASP A 119 -3.36 10.75 16.86
CA ASP A 119 -4.20 9.68 16.31
C ASP A 119 -4.51 8.62 17.37
N ILE A 120 -5.78 8.55 17.78
CA ILE A 120 -6.30 7.52 18.71
C ILE A 120 -6.53 6.16 17.99
N SER A 121 -6.25 6.13 16.67
CA SER A 121 -6.42 4.97 15.80
C SER A 121 -5.53 3.79 16.21
N PRO A 122 -5.96 2.55 15.91
CA PRO A 122 -5.14 1.37 16.17
C PRO A 122 -3.85 1.40 15.35
N LEU A 123 -2.71 1.26 16.02
CA LEU A 123 -1.39 1.42 15.42
C LEU A 123 -0.48 0.24 15.81
N ILE A 124 0.27 -0.25 14.83
CA ILE A 124 1.25 -1.34 15.01
C ILE A 124 2.62 -0.77 14.69
N ILE A 125 3.56 -0.95 15.60
CA ILE A 125 4.93 -0.47 15.47
C ILE A 125 5.85 -1.66 15.23
N LEU A 126 6.53 -1.68 14.10
CA LEU A 126 7.61 -2.60 13.80
C LEU A 126 8.93 -1.91 14.11
N VAL A 127 9.61 -2.35 15.17
CA VAL A 127 10.96 -1.87 15.47
C VAL A 127 11.96 -2.84 14.86
N HIS A 128 12.65 -2.39 13.82
CA HIS A 128 13.67 -3.19 13.12
C HIS A 128 15.07 -2.58 13.32
N ASN A 129 16.10 -3.39 13.08
CA ASN A 129 17.49 -2.93 13.22
C ASN A 129 18.31 -3.43 12.03
N ARG A 130 18.86 -2.53 11.21
CA ARG A 130 19.59 -2.89 9.98
C ARG A 130 20.74 -3.88 10.20
N TYR A 131 21.41 -3.80 11.35
CA TYR A 131 22.61 -4.62 11.61
C TYR A 131 22.31 -5.90 12.40
N LYS A 132 21.13 -6.01 13.03
CA LYS A 132 20.73 -7.20 13.80
C LYS A 132 19.66 -7.97 13.05
N ARG A 133 19.98 -9.23 12.70
CA ARG A 133 19.05 -10.19 12.07
C ARG A 133 18.35 -9.62 10.82
N PRO A 134 19.10 -9.20 9.79
CA PRO A 134 18.53 -8.58 8.60
C PRO A 134 17.49 -9.48 7.90
N LYS A 135 17.77 -10.78 7.82
CA LYS A 135 16.85 -11.77 7.23
C LYS A 135 15.51 -11.85 7.98
N GLU A 136 15.54 -11.83 9.31
CA GLU A 136 14.31 -11.88 10.11
C GLU A 136 13.52 -10.57 10.02
N ASN A 137 14.21 -9.43 9.86
CA ASN A 137 13.56 -8.13 9.69
C ASN A 137 12.78 -8.04 8.37
N GLU A 138 13.38 -8.48 7.26
CA GLU A 138 12.72 -8.52 5.96
C GLU A 138 11.51 -9.46 6.00
N GLN A 139 11.70 -10.67 6.53
CA GLN A 139 10.60 -11.63 6.70
C GLN A 139 9.47 -11.05 7.55
N CYS A 140 9.78 -10.39 8.67
CA CYS A 140 8.77 -9.79 9.53
C CYS A 140 8.01 -8.65 8.83
N ARG A 141 8.70 -7.84 8.01
CA ARG A 141 8.08 -6.78 7.21
C ARG A 141 7.15 -7.35 6.14
N ASP A 142 7.60 -8.38 5.43
CA ASP A 142 6.81 -9.06 4.39
C ASP A 142 5.55 -9.73 4.97
N GLU A 143 5.68 -10.43 6.11
CA GLU A 143 4.55 -11.07 6.79
C GLU A 143 3.55 -10.04 7.33
N LEU A 144 4.03 -8.89 7.82
CA LEU A 144 3.18 -7.79 8.26
C LEU A 144 2.38 -7.18 7.11
N GLU A 145 3.01 -6.96 5.96
CA GLU A 145 2.35 -6.47 4.75
C GLU A 145 1.30 -7.45 4.24
N ARG A 146 1.63 -8.75 4.18
CA ARG A 146 0.63 -9.78 3.83
C ARG A 146 -0.53 -9.82 4.83
N ALA A 147 -0.26 -9.65 6.13
CA ALA A 147 -1.32 -9.61 7.13
C ALA A 147 -2.29 -8.43 6.93
N VAL A 148 -1.77 -7.25 6.57
CA VAL A 148 -2.59 -6.08 6.22
C VAL A 148 -3.43 -6.36 4.97
N ASN A 149 -2.83 -6.96 3.95
CA ASN A 149 -3.57 -7.36 2.74
C ASN A 149 -4.71 -8.35 3.04
N ILE A 150 -4.49 -9.30 3.95
CA ILE A 150 -5.55 -10.23 4.41
C ILE A 150 -6.69 -9.44 5.08
N ILE A 151 -6.39 -8.43 5.90
CA ILE A 151 -7.39 -7.60 6.56
C ILE A 151 -8.20 -6.77 5.55
N TRP A 152 -7.54 -6.23 4.52
CA TRP A 152 -8.20 -5.54 3.41
C TRP A 152 -9.15 -6.47 2.65
N ASN A 153 -8.72 -7.71 2.39
CA ASN A 153 -9.58 -8.74 1.79
C ASN A 153 -10.80 -9.05 2.67
N CYS A 154 -10.66 -8.94 3.99
CA CYS A 154 -11.77 -9.09 4.95
C CYS A 154 -12.70 -7.86 5.04
N ARG A 155 -12.46 -6.80 4.25
CA ARG A 155 -13.19 -5.52 4.25
C ARG A 155 -13.19 -4.80 5.61
N LEU A 156 -12.18 -5.06 6.43
CA LEU A 156 -12.00 -4.39 7.72
C LEU A 156 -11.06 -3.18 7.56
N PRO A 157 -11.30 -2.08 8.30
CA PRO A 157 -10.44 -0.90 8.21
C PRO A 157 -9.10 -1.18 8.89
N SER A 158 -8.07 -1.48 8.10
CA SER A 158 -6.75 -1.91 8.62
C SER A 158 -6.17 -0.95 9.65
N PRO A 159 -5.51 -1.46 10.71
CA PRO A 159 -4.67 -0.62 11.56
C PRO A 159 -3.55 0.03 10.75
N ARG A 160 -3.08 1.19 11.21
CA ARG A 160 -1.91 1.85 10.63
C ARG A 160 -0.66 1.09 11.06
N CYS A 161 0.19 0.72 10.10
CA CYS A 161 1.46 0.08 10.40
C CYS A 161 2.60 1.08 10.22
N VAL A 162 3.48 1.11 11.20
CA VAL A 162 4.63 2.02 11.28
C VAL A 162 5.88 1.19 11.46
N ALA A 163 6.96 1.55 10.77
CA ALA A 163 8.28 0.99 10.99
C ALA A 163 9.23 2.04 11.60
N ILE A 164 10.00 1.64 12.60
CA ILE A 164 11.03 2.45 13.26
C ILE A 164 12.38 1.76 13.08
N ASP A 165 13.36 2.55 12.66
CA ASP A 165 14.74 2.09 12.54
C ASP A 165 15.50 2.35 13.84
N ALA A 166 15.86 1.26 14.51
CA ALA A 166 16.59 1.29 15.77
C ALA A 166 17.99 1.89 15.68
N VAL A 167 18.58 1.95 14.49
CA VAL A 167 19.91 2.55 14.28
C VAL A 167 19.83 4.07 14.24
N VAL A 168 18.74 4.60 13.68
CA VAL A 168 18.54 6.04 13.50
C VAL A 168 17.94 6.65 14.76
N ASP A 169 16.87 6.06 15.28
CA ASP A 169 16.12 6.59 16.43
C ASP A 169 16.43 5.81 17.72
N CYS A 170 17.69 5.88 18.17
CA CYS A 170 18.15 5.19 19.38
C CYS A 170 17.36 5.61 20.65
N ASP A 171 16.95 6.88 20.72
CA ASP A 171 16.23 7.43 21.88
C ASP A 171 14.82 6.83 22.01
N LEU A 172 14.11 6.69 20.88
CA LEU A 172 12.80 6.04 20.84
C LEU A 172 12.87 4.57 21.24
N VAL A 173 13.87 3.86 20.72
CA VAL A 173 14.09 2.44 21.07
C VAL A 173 14.41 2.26 22.55
N SER A 174 15.20 3.17 23.11
CA SER A 174 15.51 3.20 24.54
C SER A 174 14.28 3.50 25.38
N ALA A 175 13.44 4.45 24.95
CA ALA A 175 12.19 4.79 25.60
C ALA A 175 11.19 3.62 25.58
N LEU A 176 11.06 2.94 24.43
CA LEU A 176 10.23 1.75 24.27
C LEU A 176 10.81 0.52 24.99
N LYS A 177 12.05 0.58 25.50
CA LYS A 177 12.77 -0.53 26.18
C LYS A 177 12.85 -1.80 25.33
N VAL A 178 13.02 -1.65 24.02
CA VAL A 178 13.12 -2.78 23.08
C VAL A 178 14.50 -3.43 23.23
N THR A 179 14.51 -4.75 23.36
CA THR A 179 15.75 -5.53 23.58
C THR A 179 16.01 -6.54 22.47
N ILE A 180 14.95 -7.01 21.81
CA ILE A 180 15.01 -7.99 20.72
C ILE A 180 14.58 -7.30 19.42
N PHE A 181 15.15 -7.71 18.29
CA PHE A 181 14.80 -7.18 16.98
C PHE A 181 14.61 -8.35 15.99
N PRO A 182 13.59 -8.33 15.12
CA PRO A 182 12.50 -7.34 15.09
C PRO A 182 11.51 -7.54 16.25
N GLU A 183 10.94 -6.44 16.77
CA GLU A 183 9.88 -6.48 17.79
C GLU A 183 8.64 -5.72 17.27
N LEU A 184 7.48 -6.37 17.33
CA LEU A 184 6.19 -5.79 16.94
C LEU A 184 5.43 -5.36 18.20
N ILE A 185 5.05 -4.09 18.25
CA ILE A 185 4.36 -3.50 19.38
C ILE A 185 2.95 -3.10 18.93
N PHE A 186 1.94 -3.63 19.62
CA PHE A 186 0.55 -3.31 19.35
C PHE A 186 0.11 -2.21 20.30
N THR A 187 -0.35 -1.11 19.71
CA THR A 187 -0.81 0.05 20.44
C THR A 187 -2.24 0.41 20.07
N LYS A 188 -2.95 1.01 21.03
CA LYS A 188 -4.28 1.58 20.83
C LYS A 188 -4.45 2.74 21.80
N ALA A 189 -4.89 3.89 21.30
CA ALA A 189 -5.14 5.08 22.11
C ALA A 189 -3.95 5.49 23.02
N GLY A 190 -2.72 5.51 22.51
CA GLY A 190 -1.55 5.95 23.28
C GLY A 190 -1.03 4.94 24.33
N LYS A 191 -1.57 3.72 24.34
CA LYS A 191 -1.18 2.63 25.25
C LYS A 191 -0.65 1.42 24.47
N ILE A 192 0.40 0.81 25.00
CA ILE A 192 0.89 -0.49 24.53
C ILE A 192 0.00 -1.56 25.17
N PHE A 193 -0.42 -2.55 24.39
CA PHE A 193 -1.19 -3.71 24.89
C PHE A 193 -0.35 -4.99 24.86
N TYR A 194 0.45 -5.13 23.81
CA TYR A 194 1.11 -6.38 23.50
C TYR A 194 2.41 -6.15 22.72
N ARG A 195 3.40 -7.00 22.99
CA ARG A 195 4.72 -6.98 22.35
C ARG A 195 5.04 -8.38 21.84
N GLU A 196 5.13 -8.56 20.53
CA GLU A 196 5.60 -9.79 19.90
C GLU A 196 7.10 -9.68 19.62
N LYS A 197 7.87 -10.65 20.13
CA LYS A 197 9.32 -10.71 19.96
C LYS A 197 9.77 -11.75 18.92
N ALA A 198 8.82 -12.44 18.29
CA ALA A 198 9.08 -13.50 17.34
C ALA A 198 8.41 -13.22 15.99
N THR A 199 9.05 -13.61 14.91
CA THR A 199 8.45 -13.56 13.58
C THR A 199 7.30 -14.56 13.51
N ARG A 200 6.11 -14.09 13.17
CA ARG A 200 4.90 -14.89 13.01
C ARG A 200 4.40 -14.82 11.56
N PRO A 201 3.74 -15.88 11.07
CA PRO A 201 3.15 -15.85 9.74
C PRO A 201 1.97 -14.88 9.69
N ALA A 202 1.68 -14.36 8.49
CA ALA A 202 0.61 -13.39 8.23
C ALA A 202 -0.78 -13.82 8.74
N ASP A 203 -1.09 -15.11 8.69
CA ASP A 203 -2.37 -15.67 9.19
C ASP A 203 -2.52 -15.56 10.71
N GLU A 204 -1.41 -15.67 11.44
CA GLU A 204 -1.41 -15.51 12.89
C GLU A 204 -1.45 -14.03 13.27
N LEU A 205 -0.66 -13.20 12.57
CA LEU A 205 -0.62 -11.75 12.75
C LEU A 205 -2.00 -11.12 12.51
N SER A 206 -2.67 -11.46 11.41
CA SER A 206 -4.01 -10.95 11.09
C SER A 206 -5.05 -11.32 12.16
N LYS A 207 -5.00 -12.54 12.70
CA LYS A 207 -5.87 -12.97 13.82
C LYS A 207 -5.57 -12.20 15.11
N MET A 208 -4.30 -11.93 15.41
CA MET A 208 -3.92 -11.10 16.56
C MET A 208 -4.41 -9.66 16.41
N MET A 209 -4.21 -9.06 15.23
CA MET A 209 -4.73 -7.73 14.90
C MET A 209 -6.25 -7.68 15.07
N ALA A 210 -6.95 -8.70 14.55
CA ALA A 210 -8.39 -8.75 14.65
C ALA A 210 -8.90 -8.93 16.09
N PHE A 211 -8.17 -9.69 16.91
CA PHE A 211 -8.47 -9.83 18.33
C PHE A 211 -8.35 -8.49 19.07
N PHE A 212 -7.23 -7.77 18.89
CA PHE A 212 -6.95 -6.53 19.61
C PHE A 212 -7.80 -5.33 19.14
N TYR A 213 -8.02 -5.22 17.84
CA TYR A 213 -8.63 -4.02 17.26
C TYR A 213 -10.13 -4.19 16.98
N TYR A 214 -10.57 -5.36 16.54
CA TYR A 214 -11.96 -5.61 16.16
C TYR A 214 -12.72 -6.54 17.12
N GLY A 215 -12.07 -7.02 18.19
CA GLY A 215 -12.71 -7.88 19.19
C GLY A 215 -13.04 -9.30 18.69
N ALA A 216 -12.25 -9.83 17.74
CA ALA A 216 -12.41 -11.18 17.23
C ALA A 216 -12.12 -12.26 18.31
N ALA A 217 -12.29 -13.53 17.96
CA ALA A 217 -11.98 -14.64 18.87
C ALA A 217 -10.47 -14.73 19.16
N LYS A 218 -10.11 -14.98 20.42
CA LYS A 218 -8.72 -15.15 20.86
C LYS A 218 -8.08 -16.34 20.13
N PRO A 219 -6.94 -16.16 19.45
CA PRO A 219 -6.29 -17.27 18.76
C PRO A 219 -5.81 -18.36 19.74
N PRO A 220 -5.83 -19.64 19.37
CA PRO A 220 -5.45 -20.74 20.26
C PRO A 220 -3.97 -20.73 20.65
N PHE A 221 -3.10 -20.19 19.79
CA PHE A 221 -1.67 -19.98 20.06
C PHE A 221 -1.40 -18.79 20.98
N PHE A 222 -2.43 -18.00 21.29
CA PHE A 222 -2.34 -16.74 22.04
C PHE A 222 -2.61 -16.93 23.54
N LYS A 223 -2.45 -18.15 24.09
CA LYS A 223 -3.03 -18.48 25.40
C LYS A 223 -2.34 -17.86 26.62
N ASP A 224 -1.04 -17.59 26.57
CA ASP A 224 -0.25 -17.35 27.80
C ASP A 224 0.46 -16.00 27.88
N ILE A 225 -0.08 -14.94 27.27
CA ILE A 225 0.65 -13.66 27.24
C ILE A 225 -0.03 -12.60 28.08
N GLU A 226 0.74 -12.08 29.02
CA GLU A 226 0.39 -10.95 29.87
C GLU A 226 0.10 -9.74 28.98
N ASN A 227 -1.14 -9.25 29.02
CA ASN A 227 -1.44 -7.92 28.50
C ASN A 227 -0.66 -6.92 29.36
N ILE A 228 0.35 -6.30 28.77
CA ILE A 228 1.10 -5.24 29.42
C ILE A 228 0.36 -3.96 29.07
N ASP A 229 -0.32 -3.35 30.05
CA ASP A 229 -0.89 -1.99 29.91
C ASP A 229 0.19 -0.96 30.30
N GLU A 230 1.17 -0.77 29.40
CA GLU A 230 2.23 0.23 29.57
C GLU A 230 1.88 1.49 28.75
N THR A 231 2.10 2.66 29.34
CA THR A 231 1.91 3.93 28.63
C THR A 231 3.02 4.12 27.60
N ILE A 232 2.67 4.58 26.40
CA ILE A 232 3.68 4.84 25.37
C ILE A 232 4.51 6.05 25.83
N PRO A 233 5.85 5.96 25.87
CA PRO A 233 6.68 7.10 26.24
C PRO A 233 6.55 8.21 25.20
N SER A 234 6.37 9.45 25.66
CA SER A 234 6.65 10.64 24.84
C SER A 234 8.16 10.78 24.72
N SER A 235 8.64 10.91 23.49
CA SER A 235 10.03 11.27 23.24
C SER A 235 10.21 12.74 23.59
N THR A 236 10.76 13.03 24.77
CA THR A 236 11.28 14.37 25.03
C THR A 236 12.44 14.63 24.08
N VAL A 237 12.15 15.35 22.99
CA VAL A 237 13.17 15.92 22.12
C VAL A 237 14.07 16.79 23.00
N SER A 238 15.30 16.34 23.23
CA SER A 238 16.35 17.12 23.89
C SER A 238 17.28 17.71 22.83
#